data_AF-A0A327U275-F1
#
_entry.id   AF-A0A327U275-F1
#
_cell.length_a   1.000
_cell.length_b   1.000
_cell.length_c   1.000
_cell.angle_alpha   90.00
_cell.angle_beta   90.00
_cell.angle_gamma   90.00
#
_symmetry.space_group_name_H-M   'P 1'
#
loop_
_entity.id
_entity.type
_entity.pdbx_description
1 polymer ?
#
loop_
_entity_poly.entity_id
_entity_poly.type
_entity_poly.pdbx_seq_one_letter_code
_entity_poly.pdbx_strand_id
1 'polypeptide(L)'
;MPRTALTPTSLGGPDVADPTGTTIDSTLVTNGVVINAADPSRTMLRVVNSAGSTKKITIRAGGKDGPAWMRSQGDAEVSVAASGTRWIGPFSEARYLQHGGKLNLDFETGFTGTITAFKIARNL
;
A
#
# COMPACT_ATOMS: atom_id res chain seq x y z
N MET A 1 15.25 -1.63 -10.57
CA MET A 1 15.51 -0.56 -9.59
C MET A 1 14.84 -0.94 -8.27
N PRO A 2 15.38 -0.55 -7.10
CA PRO A 2 14.79 -0.89 -5.80
C PRO A 2 13.48 -0.10 -5.56
N ARG A 3 12.48 -0.77 -4.96
CA ARG A 3 11.22 -0.16 -4.50
C ARG A 3 11.47 0.70 -3.26
N THR A 4 10.71 1.77 -3.10
CA THR A 4 10.77 2.60 -1.89
C THR A 4 10.09 1.87 -0.73
N ALA A 5 10.79 1.73 0.40
CA ALA A 5 10.24 1.09 1.58
C ALA A 5 9.29 2.03 2.35
N LEU A 6 8.03 1.64 2.51
CA LEU A 6 7.09 2.27 3.45
C LEU A 6 7.15 1.57 4.80
N THR A 7 7.32 2.34 5.86
CA THR A 7 7.24 1.85 7.24
C THR A 7 5.84 2.13 7.80
N PRO A 8 5.05 1.10 8.14
CA PRO A 8 3.71 1.33 8.68
C PRO A 8 3.72 1.98 10.06
N THR A 9 2.87 2.97 10.27
CA THR A 9 2.61 3.55 11.59
C THR A 9 1.69 2.65 12.39
N SER A 10 2.10 2.24 13.60
CA SER A 10 1.30 1.37 14.45
C SER A 10 0.18 2.14 15.15
N LEU A 11 -1.07 1.71 14.94
CA LEU A 11 -2.27 2.25 15.56
C LEU A 11 -2.69 1.31 16.70
N GLY A 12 -2.45 1.71 17.95
CA GLY A 12 -2.74 0.93 19.17
C GLY A 12 -1.59 0.90 20.20
N GLY A 13 -0.61 1.79 20.03
CA GLY A 13 0.35 2.14 21.09
C GLY A 13 -0.09 3.40 21.84
N PRO A 14 0.84 4.16 22.45
CA PRO A 14 0.55 5.47 23.06
C PRO A 14 0.05 6.48 22.00
N ASP A 15 -0.29 7.70 22.42
CA ASP A 15 -0.72 8.76 21.50
C ASP A 15 0.29 8.97 20.37
N VAL A 16 -0.17 8.82 19.13
CA VAL A 16 0.63 8.97 17.91
C VAL A 16 0.13 10.19 17.15
N ALA A 17 1.03 11.13 16.85
CA ALA A 17 0.74 12.23 15.95
C ALA A 17 0.41 11.70 14.55
N ASP A 18 -0.53 12.36 13.87
CA ASP A 18 -0.94 11.97 12.52
C ASP A 18 0.27 11.97 11.58
N PRO A 19 0.68 10.81 11.02
CA PRO A 19 1.90 10.71 10.25
C PRO A 19 1.79 11.46 8.92
N THR A 20 2.82 12.26 8.61
CA THR A 20 2.99 12.85 7.29
C THR A 20 3.21 11.74 6.27
N GLY A 21 2.36 11.67 5.25
CA GLY A 21 2.48 10.67 4.19
C GLY A 21 3.73 10.85 3.34
N THR A 22 4.18 9.76 2.72
CA THR A 22 5.25 9.79 1.72
C THR A 22 4.69 10.37 0.42
N THR A 23 5.36 11.38 -0.12
CA THR A 23 4.99 11.99 -1.40
C THR A 23 5.13 10.99 -2.55
N ILE A 24 4.09 10.90 -3.37
CA ILE A 24 4.09 10.11 -4.62
C ILE A 24 4.70 11.01 -5.70
N ASP A 25 5.97 10.78 -6.00
CA ASP A 25 6.74 11.45 -7.04
C ASP A 25 6.96 10.54 -8.26
N SER A 26 7.61 11.05 -9.31
CA SER A 26 7.92 10.26 -10.52
C SER A 26 8.78 9.03 -10.22
N THR A 27 9.61 9.07 -9.18
CA THR A 27 10.43 7.95 -8.72
C THR A 27 9.58 6.84 -8.13
N LEU A 28 8.64 7.17 -7.22
CA LEU A 28 7.70 6.22 -6.65
C LEU A 28 6.74 5.64 -7.68
N VAL A 29 6.29 6.46 -8.64
CA VAL A 29 5.45 5.99 -9.74
C VAL A 29 6.19 4.97 -10.61
N THR A 30 7.49 5.20 -10.87
CA THR A 30 8.31 4.31 -11.72
C THR A 30 8.74 3.03 -10.98
N ASN A 31 9.19 3.17 -9.74
CA ASN A 31 9.78 2.06 -8.98
C ASN A 31 8.75 1.27 -8.18
N GLY A 32 7.66 1.93 -7.78
CA GLY A 32 6.69 1.41 -6.83
C GLY A 32 7.18 1.46 -5.38
N VAL A 33 6.32 0.95 -4.51
CA VAL A 33 6.53 0.91 -3.08
C VAL A 33 6.50 -0.53 -2.58
N VAL A 34 7.22 -0.78 -1.49
CA VAL A 34 7.23 -2.04 -0.75
C VAL A 34 6.99 -1.78 0.73
N ILE A 35 6.13 -2.57 1.36
CA ILE A 35 6.08 -2.71 2.81
C ILE A 35 6.82 -4.00 3.16
N ASN A 36 7.91 -3.87 3.91
CA ASN A 36 8.69 -5.01 4.40
C ASN A 36 8.05 -5.57 5.68
N ALA A 37 8.19 -6.88 5.91
CA ALA A 37 7.55 -7.58 7.03
C ALA A 37 6.06 -7.20 7.17
N ALA A 38 5.37 -7.12 6.02
CA ALA A 38 3.99 -6.75 5.93
C ALA A 38 3.11 -7.75 6.69
N ASP A 39 2.10 -7.20 7.36
CA ASP A 39 0.99 -7.93 7.96
C ASP A 39 -0.28 -7.50 7.19
N PRO A 40 -0.54 -8.06 5.98
CA PRO A 40 -1.62 -7.62 5.11
C PRO A 40 -2.98 -7.51 5.81
N SER A 41 -3.29 -8.46 6.70
CA SER A 41 -4.57 -8.50 7.43
C SER A 41 -4.75 -7.32 8.39
N ARG A 42 -3.66 -6.64 8.76
CA ARG A 42 -3.68 -5.43 9.60
C ARG A 42 -3.14 -4.19 8.92
N THR A 43 -2.79 -4.28 7.64
CA THR A 43 -2.25 -3.14 6.91
C THR A 43 -3.38 -2.37 6.26
N MET A 44 -3.47 -1.08 6.57
CA MET A 44 -4.38 -0.15 5.92
C MET A 44 -3.58 0.99 5.29
N LEU A 45 -3.87 1.31 4.04
CA LEU A 45 -3.24 2.39 3.31
C LEU A 45 -4.18 3.58 3.23
N ARG A 46 -3.67 4.76 3.56
CA ARG A 46 -4.29 6.04 3.20
C ARG A 46 -3.59 6.56 1.95
N VAL A 47 -4.32 6.70 0.87
CA VAL A 47 -3.82 7.26 -0.38
C VAL A 47 -4.59 8.54 -0.67
N VAL A 48 -3.86 9.64 -0.78
CA VAL A 48 -4.40 10.94 -1.19
C VAL A 48 -3.94 11.20 -2.60
N ASN A 49 -4.87 11.43 -3.52
CA ASN A 49 -4.58 11.80 -4.90
C ASN A 49 -4.70 13.32 -5.04
N SER A 50 -3.61 14.00 -5.38
CA SER A 50 -3.60 15.43 -5.68
C SER A 50 -3.63 15.74 -7.18
N ALA A 51 -3.63 14.72 -8.04
CA ALA A 51 -3.74 14.91 -9.48
C ALA A 51 -5.14 15.41 -9.87
N GLY A 52 -5.21 16.15 -10.99
CA GLY A 52 -6.47 16.66 -11.53
C GLY A 52 -7.39 15.60 -12.16
N SER A 53 -7.02 14.32 -12.08
CA SER A 53 -7.79 13.20 -12.61
C SER A 53 -7.76 12.00 -11.67
N THR A 54 -8.74 11.10 -11.82
CA THR A 54 -8.75 9.82 -11.12
C THR A 54 -7.53 9.01 -11.49
N LYS A 55 -6.84 8.47 -10.49
CA LYS A 55 -5.63 7.68 -10.68
C LYS A 55 -5.72 6.34 -9.98
N LYS A 56 -5.12 5.31 -10.55
CA LYS A 56 -5.14 3.96 -9.98
C LYS A 56 -3.89 3.66 -9.18
N ILE A 57 -4.09 2.93 -8.09
CA ILE A 57 -3.03 2.22 -7.39
C ILE A 57 -3.25 0.72 -7.60
N THR A 58 -2.18 0.01 -7.90
CA THR A 58 -2.16 -1.43 -8.15
C THR A 58 -1.51 -2.14 -6.99
N ILE A 59 -2.26 -2.98 -6.30
CA ILE A 59 -1.75 -3.88 -5.27
C ILE A 59 -1.34 -5.17 -5.95
N ARG A 60 -0.03 -5.45 -5.93
CA ARG A 60 0.51 -6.62 -6.60
C ARG A 60 0.10 -7.90 -5.90
N ALA A 61 -0.28 -8.89 -6.69
CA ALA A 61 -0.52 -10.23 -6.22
C ALA A 61 0.72 -10.78 -5.51
N GLY A 62 0.46 -11.72 -4.62
CA GLY A 62 1.49 -12.44 -3.89
C GLY A 62 2.46 -13.16 -4.82
N GLY A 63 3.70 -13.33 -4.35
CA GLY A 63 4.77 -13.96 -5.12
C GLY A 63 4.52 -15.44 -5.33
N LYS A 64 5.08 -16.00 -6.41
CA LYS A 64 5.01 -17.44 -6.74
C LYS A 64 5.55 -18.34 -5.62
N ASP A 65 6.50 -17.84 -4.84
CA ASP A 65 7.21 -18.55 -3.76
C ASP A 65 6.80 -18.05 -2.35
N GLY A 66 5.64 -17.37 -2.24
CA GLY A 66 5.09 -16.83 -0.99
C GLY A 66 3.85 -17.58 -0.49
N PRO A 67 3.34 -17.25 0.72
CA PRO A 67 2.16 -17.90 1.31
C PRO A 67 0.84 -17.54 0.60
N ALA A 68 0.87 -16.79 -0.51
CA ALA A 68 -0.30 -16.38 -1.26
C ALA A 68 -0.80 -17.48 -2.22
N TRP A 69 -1.59 -18.41 -1.68
CA TRP A 69 -2.23 -19.50 -2.44
C TRP A 69 -3.34 -19.00 -3.38
N MET A 70 -3.93 -17.83 -3.12
CA MET A 70 -4.93 -17.18 -3.96
C MET A 70 -4.33 -16.15 -4.95
N ARG A 71 -3.01 -16.16 -5.18
CA ARG A 71 -2.34 -15.22 -6.10
C ARG A 71 -2.87 -15.27 -7.54
N SER A 72 -3.48 -16.39 -7.95
CA SER A 72 -4.06 -16.58 -9.28
C SER A 72 -5.20 -15.60 -9.60
N GLN A 73 -5.78 -14.95 -8.59
CA GLN A 73 -6.77 -13.89 -8.78
C GLN A 73 -6.18 -12.59 -9.33
N GLY A 74 -4.85 -12.49 -9.47
CA GLY A 74 -4.16 -11.35 -10.05
C GLY A 74 -4.12 -10.13 -9.15
N ASP A 75 -3.56 -9.06 -9.71
CA ASP A 75 -3.38 -7.77 -9.07
C ASP A 75 -4.75 -7.10 -8.82
N ALA A 76 -4.83 -6.31 -7.74
CA ALA A 76 -6.01 -5.48 -7.50
C ALA A 76 -5.72 -4.04 -7.90
N GLU A 77 -6.53 -3.49 -8.80
CA GLU A 77 -6.52 -2.08 -9.13
C GLU A 77 -7.57 -1.32 -8.32
N VAL A 78 -7.17 -0.23 -7.71
CA VAL A 78 -8.04 0.62 -6.91
C VAL A 78 -7.96 2.05 -7.43
N SER A 79 -9.09 2.58 -7.89
CA SER A 79 -9.17 3.97 -8.36
C SER A 79 -9.29 4.96 -7.20
N VAL A 80 -8.49 6.01 -7.20
CA VAL A 80 -8.56 7.12 -6.25
C VAL A 80 -9.01 8.35 -7.02
N ALA A 81 -10.18 8.90 -6.65
CA ALA A 81 -10.74 10.08 -7.30
C ALA A 81 -9.78 11.28 -7.22
N ALA A 82 -9.88 12.20 -8.17
CA ALA A 82 -9.12 13.44 -8.16
C ALA A 82 -9.36 14.22 -6.85
N SER A 83 -8.28 14.74 -6.24
CA SER A 83 -8.32 15.43 -4.94
C SER A 83 -8.93 14.63 -3.79
N GLY A 84 -9.09 13.30 -3.97
CA GLY A 84 -9.75 12.42 -3.01
C GLY A 84 -8.75 11.73 -2.08
N THR A 85 -9.23 11.39 -0.89
CA THR A 85 -8.55 10.44 0.00
C THR A 85 -9.26 9.09 -0.07
N ARG A 86 -8.52 8.01 -0.29
CA ARG A 86 -9.03 6.65 -0.26
C ARG A 86 -8.28 5.82 0.76
N TRP A 87 -9.05 5.10 1.57
CA TRP A 87 -8.55 4.08 2.47
C TRP A 87 -8.64 2.72 1.80
N ILE A 88 -7.55 1.96 1.84
CA ILE A 88 -7.42 0.68 1.13
C ILE A 88 -6.88 -0.37 2.09
N GLY A 89 -7.64 -1.45 2.25
CA GLY A 89 -7.34 -2.54 3.20
C GLY A 89 -8.54 -2.83 4.10
N PRO A 90 -8.40 -3.77 5.06
CA PRO A 90 -7.26 -4.67 5.21
C PRO A 90 -7.13 -5.64 4.03
N PHE A 91 -5.91 -6.15 3.81
CA PHE A 91 -5.60 -7.02 2.68
C PHE A 91 -5.58 -8.50 3.11
N SER A 92 -5.96 -9.40 2.22
CA SER A 92 -5.84 -10.83 2.48
C SER A 92 -4.40 -11.30 2.25
N GLU A 93 -3.82 -11.92 3.27
CA GLU A 93 -2.49 -12.56 3.21
C GLU A 93 -2.43 -13.64 2.12
N ALA A 94 -3.53 -14.37 1.93
CA ALA A 94 -3.69 -15.40 0.91
C ALA A 94 -3.57 -14.84 -0.52
N ARG A 95 -3.80 -13.54 -0.73
CA ARG A 95 -3.79 -12.90 -2.05
C ARG A 95 -2.54 -12.08 -2.32
N TYR A 96 -2.08 -11.29 -1.34
CA TYR A 96 -1.13 -10.20 -1.60
C TYR A 96 0.23 -10.36 -0.91
N LEU A 97 0.39 -11.36 -0.03
CA LEU A 97 1.66 -11.56 0.66
C LEU A 97 2.70 -12.19 -0.27
N GLN A 98 3.83 -11.52 -0.44
CA GLN A 98 4.93 -11.98 -1.26
C GLN A 98 6.01 -12.69 -0.45
N HIS A 99 6.90 -13.40 -1.15
CA HIS A 99 8.05 -14.06 -0.54
C HIS A 99 8.89 -13.06 0.30
N GLY A 100 9.32 -13.49 1.49
CA GLY A 100 9.99 -12.62 2.45
C GLY A 100 9.05 -11.65 3.19
N GLY A 101 7.73 -11.91 3.18
CA GLY A 101 6.75 -11.13 3.93
C GLY A 101 6.57 -9.72 3.40
N LYS A 102 6.57 -9.54 2.07
CA LYS A 102 6.51 -8.21 1.44
C LYS A 102 5.14 -7.94 0.84
N LEU A 103 4.73 -6.68 0.81
CA LEU A 103 3.58 -6.20 0.07
C LEU A 103 4.05 -5.13 -0.92
N ASN A 104 3.83 -5.37 -2.21
CA ASN A 104 4.24 -4.47 -3.28
C ASN A 104 3.05 -3.69 -3.84
N LEU A 105 3.26 -2.40 -4.05
CA LEU A 105 2.27 -1.45 -4.55
C LEU A 105 2.88 -0.68 -5.72
N ASP A 106 2.11 -0.50 -6.78
CA ASP A 106 2.49 0.31 -7.93
C ASP A 106 1.44 1.39 -8.20
N PHE A 107 1.85 2.45 -8.88
CA PHE A 107 0.99 3.58 -9.17
C PHE A 107 0.85 3.75 -10.68
N GLU A 108 -0.30 4.23 -11.11
CA GLU A 108 -0.50 4.67 -12.49
C GLU A 108 0.41 5.85 -12.82
N THR A 109 0.85 5.95 -14.08
CA THR A 109 1.66 7.08 -14.55
C THR A 109 0.97 8.42 -14.28
N GLY A 110 1.74 9.37 -13.74
CA GLY A 110 1.24 10.71 -13.39
C GLY A 110 0.37 10.74 -12.13
N PHE A 111 0.44 9.73 -11.26
CA PHE A 111 -0.11 9.80 -9.92
C PHE A 111 0.72 10.80 -9.09
N THR A 112 0.04 11.79 -8.49
CA THR A 112 0.65 12.70 -7.52
C THR A 112 -0.17 12.71 -6.24
N GLY A 113 0.47 12.93 -5.10
CA GLY A 113 -0.20 13.02 -3.81
C GLY A 113 0.63 12.38 -2.71
N THR A 114 -0.02 11.72 -1.76
CA THR A 114 0.67 11.07 -0.64
C THR A 114 0.13 9.68 -0.37
N ILE A 115 1.01 8.81 0.12
CA ILE A 115 0.66 7.49 0.62
C ILE A 115 1.16 7.35 2.07
N THR A 116 0.30 6.81 2.92
CA THR A 116 0.63 6.47 4.31
C THR A 116 0.21 5.03 4.57
N ALA A 117 1.08 4.25 5.20
CA ALA A 117 0.76 2.90 5.65
C ALA A 117 0.51 2.90 7.16
N PHE A 118 -0.57 2.24 7.57
CA PHE A 118 -0.95 2.06 8.96
C PHE A 118 -1.02 0.58 9.28
N LYS A 119 -0.61 0.21 10.49
CA LYS A 119 -0.76 -1.12 11.06
C LYS A 119 -1.77 -1.08 12.20
N ILE A 120 -2.90 -1.74 12.02
CA ILE A 120 -4.00 -1.77 13.00
C ILE A 120 -3.66 -2.74 14.14
N ALA A 121 -3.93 -2.38 15.39
CA ALA A 121 -3.80 -3.27 16.54
C ALA A 121 -4.79 -4.44 16.50
N ARG A 122 -4.41 -5.55 17.13
CA ARG A 122 -5.25 -6.77 17.20
C ARG A 122 -6.25 -6.73 18.36
N ASN A 123 -5.96 -5.93 19.38
CA ASN A 123 -6.65 -5.86 20.65
C ASN A 123 -6.28 -4.54 21.35
N LEU A 124 -7.25 -3.96 22.06
CA LEU A 124 -7.08 -2.82 22.97
C LEU A 124 -6.91 -3.34 24.41
#